data_AF-A0A5J4QN58-F1
#
_entry.id   AF-A0A5J4QN58-F1
#
_cell.length_a   1.000
_cell.length_b   1.000
_cell.length_c   1.000
_cell.angle_alpha   90.00
_cell.angle_beta   90.00
_cell.angle_gamma   90.00
#
_symmetry.space_group_name_H-M   'P 1'
#
loop_
_entity.id
_entity.type
_entity.pdbx_description
1 polymer ?
#
loop_
_entity_poly.entity_id
_entity_poly.type
_entity_poly.pdbx_seq_one_letter_code
_entity_poly.pdbx_strand_id
1 'polypeptide(L)'
;MREQGMTFWGHLEELRWTLVRSVVALFVFAIAGFIVMPYIYDNVIMGPTRPDFLLYKYLCKATSAIPFMPNFCDDTFYVEIININLASQFFRHMTTSFWLALILTFPYLAFELWRFISPALYAD
;
A
#
# COMPACT_ATOMS: atom_id res chain seq x y z
N MET A 1 45.13 -10.97 -0.03
CA MET A 1 45.20 -10.18 -1.27
C MET A 1 43.81 -10.10 -1.91
N ARG A 2 42.88 -9.34 -1.33
CA ARG A 2 41.67 -8.84 -2.00
C ARG A 2 41.31 -7.50 -1.36
N GLU A 3 42.20 -6.53 -1.53
CA GLU A 3 41.78 -5.14 -1.47
C GLU A 3 40.98 -4.86 -2.74
N GLN A 4 39.66 -4.83 -2.61
CA GLN A 4 38.83 -4.10 -3.54
C GLN A 4 37.89 -3.24 -2.70
N GLY A 5 38.48 -2.26 -2.01
CA GLY A 5 37.73 -1.04 -1.74
C GLY A 5 37.24 -0.56 -3.09
N MET A 6 35.92 -0.60 -3.31
CA MET A 6 35.37 -0.21 -4.59
C MET A 6 35.84 1.21 -4.91
N THR A 7 36.34 1.41 -6.13
CA THR A 7 36.59 2.77 -6.61
C THR A 7 35.26 3.53 -6.60
N PHE A 8 35.28 4.85 -6.42
CA PHE A 8 34.08 5.70 -6.45
C PHE A 8 33.15 5.38 -7.64
N TRP A 9 33.74 5.08 -8.79
CA TRP A 9 33.05 4.64 -10.00
C TRP A 9 32.38 3.26 -9.88
N GLY A 10 32.98 2.32 -9.16
CA GLY A 10 32.37 1.02 -8.86
C GLY A 10 31.13 1.16 -7.96
N HIS A 11 31.17 2.05 -6.98
CA HIS A 11 30.01 2.34 -6.12
C HIS A 11 28.86 3.01 -6.90
N LEU A 12 29.17 3.91 -7.84
CA LEU A 12 28.17 4.50 -8.74
C LEU A 12 27.51 3.47 -9.68
N GLU A 13 28.26 2.47 -10.17
CA GLU A 13 27.69 1.39 -10.97
C GLU A 13 26.76 0.51 -10.13
N GLU A 14 27.12 0.24 -8.87
CA GLU A 14 26.25 -0.46 -7.92
C GLU A 14 24.94 0.31 -7.68
N LEU A 15 25.01 1.63 -7.49
CA LEU A 15 23.81 2.47 -7.33
C LEU A 15 22.86 2.30 -8.52
N ARG A 16 23.39 2.34 -9.76
CA ARG A 16 22.58 2.22 -10.97
C ARG A 16 21.82 0.90 -11.00
N TRP A 17 22.50 -0.22 -10.75
CA TRP A 17 21.86 -1.54 -10.76
C TRP A 17 20.86 -1.73 -9.64
N THR A 18 21.15 -1.19 -8.46
CA THR A 18 20.25 -1.17 -7.29
C THR A 18 18.98 -0.39 -7.62
N LEU A 19 19.12 0.77 -8.27
CA LEU A 19 18.00 1.62 -8.70
C LEU A 19 17.15 0.94 -9.79
N VAL A 20 17.77 0.35 -10.80
CA VAL A 20 17.04 -0.39 -11.84
C VAL A 20 16.27 -1.58 -11.23
N ARG A 21 16.91 -2.38 -10.38
CA ARG A 21 16.29 -3.58 -9.78
C ARG A 21 15.13 -3.22 -8.84
N SER A 22 15.27 -2.14 -8.07
CA SER A 22 14.21 -1.62 -7.19
C SER A 22 13.02 -1.06 -7.98
N VAL A 23 13.26 -0.32 -9.07
CA VAL A 23 12.20 0.17 -9.96
C VAL A 23 11.46 -1.01 -10.62
N VAL A 24 12.19 -2.02 -11.11
CA VAL A 24 11.56 -3.21 -11.71
C VAL A 24 10.72 -3.96 -10.67
N ALA A 25 11.22 -4.16 -9.45
CA ALA A 25 10.46 -4.77 -8.38
C ALA A 25 9.16 -3.99 -8.09
N LEU A 26 9.26 -2.67 -7.95
CA LEU A 26 8.10 -1.80 -7.72
C LEU A 26 7.08 -1.90 -8.86
N PHE A 27 7.53 -1.94 -10.12
CA PHE A 27 6.63 -2.13 -11.27
C PHE A 27 5.90 -3.47 -11.25
N VAL A 28 6.59 -4.56 -10.89
CA VAL A 28 5.98 -5.89 -10.78
C VAL A 28 4.90 -5.90 -9.70
N PHE A 29 5.18 -5.36 -8.52
CA PHE A 29 4.19 -5.25 -7.45
C PHE A 29 3.07 -4.26 -7.79
N ALA A 30 3.34 -3.19 -8.54
CA ALA A 30 2.32 -2.26 -9.01
C ALA A 30 1.33 -2.92 -9.97
N ILE A 31 1.82 -3.71 -10.93
CA ILE A 31 0.96 -4.47 -11.85
C ILE A 31 0.13 -5.51 -11.07
N ALA A 32 0.75 -6.25 -10.15
CA ALA A 32 0.05 -7.21 -9.31
C ALA A 32 -1.01 -6.53 -8.43
N GLY A 33 -0.68 -5.39 -7.81
CA GLY A 33 -1.60 -4.58 -7.01
C GLY A 33 -2.77 -4.06 -7.83
N PHE A 34 -2.54 -3.65 -9.07
CA PHE A 34 -3.59 -3.20 -9.98
C PHE A 34 -4.59 -4.33 -10.33
N ILE A 35 -4.12 -5.56 -10.49
CA ILE A 35 -4.97 -6.74 -10.73
C ILE A 35 -5.86 -7.05 -9.51
N VAL A 36 -5.33 -6.87 -8.30
CA VAL A 36 -6.04 -7.13 -7.03
C VAL A 36 -6.92 -5.94 -6.60
N MET A 37 -6.72 -4.77 -7.21
CA MET A 37 -7.45 -3.54 -6.88
C MET A 37 -8.99 -3.64 -6.91
N PRO A 38 -9.66 -4.31 -7.87
CA PRO A 38 -11.13 -4.46 -7.81
C PRO A 38 -11.58 -5.15 -6.53
N TYR A 39 -10.85 -6.18 -6.07
CA TYR A 39 -11.17 -6.89 -4.82
C TYR A 39 -10.99 -6.01 -3.58
N ILE A 40 -9.95 -5.17 -3.55
CA ILE A 40 -9.70 -4.23 -2.45
C ILE A 40 -10.73 -3.10 -2.45
N TYR A 41 -11.11 -2.62 -3.63
CA TYR A 41 -12.09 -1.56 -3.74
C TYR A 41 -13.46 -2.01 -3.22
N ASP A 42 -13.90 -3.21 -3.58
CA ASP A 42 -15.20 -3.74 -3.15
C ASP A 42 -15.25 -4.07 -1.65
N ASN A 43 -14.18 -4.64 -1.08
CA ASN A 43 -14.17 -5.09 0.32
C ASN A 43 -13.76 -4.01 1.32
N VAL A 44 -12.80 -3.15 0.98
CA VAL A 44 -12.18 -2.21 1.93
C VAL A 44 -12.63 -0.78 1.67
N ILE A 45 -12.64 -0.32 0.42
CA ILE A 45 -12.95 1.08 0.09
C ILE A 45 -14.46 1.32 0.04
N MET A 46 -15.22 0.40 -0.56
CA MET A 46 -16.68 0.43 -0.59
C MET A 46 -17.32 -0.31 0.61
N GLY A 47 -16.51 -0.92 1.48
CA GLY A 47 -16.96 -1.57 2.69
C GLY A 47 -17.76 -0.65 3.63
N PRO A 48 -17.27 0.56 3.97
CA PRO A 48 -17.97 1.51 4.83
C PRO A 48 -19.28 2.04 4.24
N THR A 49 -19.48 1.92 2.93
CA THR A 49 -20.75 2.25 2.26
C THR A 49 -21.85 1.22 2.47
N ARG A 50 -21.53 0.08 3.08
CA ARG A 50 -22.50 -0.98 3.40
C ARG A 50 -22.70 -1.06 4.92
N PRO A 51 -23.94 -1.26 5.40
CA PRO A 51 -24.23 -1.40 6.83
C PRO A 51 -23.53 -2.61 7.47
N ASP A 52 -23.10 -3.60 6.67
CA ASP A 52 -22.40 -4.80 7.12
C ASP A 52 -20.93 -4.61 7.55
N PHE A 53 -20.37 -3.40 7.45
CA PHE A 53 -18.97 -3.16 7.77
C PHE A 53 -18.65 -3.56 9.22
N LEU A 54 -17.49 -4.18 9.41
CA LEU A 54 -17.05 -4.77 10.67
C LEU A 54 -17.17 -3.77 11.84
N LEU A 55 -16.79 -2.51 11.61
CA LEU A 55 -16.87 -1.43 12.60
C LEU A 55 -18.29 -1.20 13.12
N TYR A 56 -19.30 -1.19 12.25
CA TYR A 56 -20.70 -0.94 12.64
C TYR A 56 -21.26 -2.11 13.46
N LYS A 57 -20.88 -3.36 13.13
CA LYS A 57 -21.21 -4.54 13.94
C LYS A 57 -20.58 -4.49 15.34
N TYR A 58 -19.32 -4.06 15.43
CA TYR A 58 -18.66 -3.85 16.74
C TYR A 58 -19.29 -2.71 17.53
N LEU A 59 -19.60 -1.58 16.90
CA LEU A 59 -20.27 -0.46 17.56
C LEU A 59 -21.65 -0.87 18.06
N CYS A 60 -22.46 -1.53 17.22
CA CYS A 60 -23.78 -2.03 17.58
C CYS A 60 -23.71 -2.98 18.80
N LYS A 61 -22.76 -3.91 18.82
CA LYS A 61 -22.55 -4.82 19.96
C LYS A 61 -22.09 -4.09 21.24
N ALA A 62 -21.31 -3.01 21.09
CA ALA A 62 -20.82 -2.21 22.22
C ALA A 62 -21.91 -1.29 22.80
N THR A 63 -22.76 -0.68 21.95
CA THR A 63 -23.85 0.18 22.41
C THR A 63 -25.08 -0.59 22.85
N SER A 64 -25.37 -1.78 22.30
CA SER A 64 -26.43 -2.65 22.82
C SER A 64 -26.18 -3.12 24.25
N ALA A 65 -24.92 -3.09 24.72
CA ALA A 65 -24.54 -3.45 26.08
C ALA A 65 -24.67 -2.28 27.07
N ILE A 66 -24.87 -1.04 26.60
CA ILE A 66 -24.86 0.17 27.44
C ILE A 66 -26.21 0.91 27.26
N PRO A 67 -27.13 0.87 28.25
CA PRO A 67 -28.48 1.42 28.14
C PRO A 67 -28.59 2.94 27.91
N PHE A 68 -27.48 3.68 28.03
CA PHE A 68 -27.43 5.14 27.94
C PHE A 68 -27.03 5.65 26.55
N MET A 69 -26.55 4.78 25.65
CA MET A 69 -26.12 5.20 24.32
C MET A 69 -27.19 4.96 23.24
N PRO A 70 -27.25 5.80 22.19
CA PRO A 70 -28.13 5.57 21.06
C PRO A 70 -27.76 4.26 20.35
N ASN A 71 -28.78 3.51 19.89
CA ASN A 71 -28.60 2.28 19.13
C ASN A 71 -28.08 2.62 17.73
N PHE A 72 -26.81 2.34 17.47
CA PHE A 72 -26.18 2.48 16.15
C PHE A 72 -26.43 1.27 15.23
N CYS A 73 -27.38 0.41 15.58
CA CYS A 73 -27.75 -0.80 14.84
C CYS A 73 -28.77 -0.48 13.74
N ASP A 74 -28.50 0.54 12.93
CA ASP A 74 -29.42 1.01 11.89
C ASP A 74 -28.94 0.53 10.52
N ASP A 75 -29.67 -0.41 9.92
CA ASP A 75 -29.31 -1.09 8.67
C ASP A 75 -29.71 -0.28 7.40
N THR A 76 -30.32 0.90 7.57
CA THR A 76 -31.00 1.64 6.49
C THR A 76 -30.14 2.71 5.79
N PHE A 77 -28.83 2.77 6.05
CA PHE A 77 -27.96 3.76 5.41
C PHE A 77 -27.43 3.26 4.06
N TYR A 78 -28.08 3.66 2.97
CA TYR A 78 -27.57 3.49 1.61
C TYR A 78 -27.08 4.83 1.07
N VAL A 79 -25.77 4.98 0.93
CA VAL A 79 -25.17 6.13 0.22
C VAL A 79 -24.81 5.67 -1.17
N GLU A 80 -25.59 6.12 -2.16
CA GLU A 80 -25.20 5.98 -3.57
C GLU A 80 -24.08 6.95 -3.89
N ILE A 81 -22.84 6.43 -3.97
CA ILE A 81 -21.70 7.21 -4.45
C ILE A 81 -21.78 7.30 -5.97
N ILE A 82 -22.32 8.40 -6.49
CA ILE A 82 -22.33 8.71 -7.91
C ILE A 82 -21.03 9.44 -8.27
N ASN A 83 -20.19 8.80 -9.07
CA ASN A 83 -18.96 9.42 -9.58
C ASN A 83 -19.20 9.99 -10.99
N ILE A 84 -19.45 11.29 -11.08
CA ILE A 84 -19.73 11.99 -12.34
C ILE A 84 -18.50 12.12 -13.26
N ASN A 85 -17.30 11.79 -12.76
CA ASN A 85 -16.06 11.96 -13.51
C ASN A 85 -15.33 10.61 -13.65
N LEU A 86 -15.48 10.00 -14.82
CA LEU A 86 -14.87 8.71 -15.14
C LEU A 86 -13.33 8.75 -15.02
N ALA A 87 -12.71 9.88 -15.40
CA ALA A 87 -11.27 10.06 -15.26
C ALA A 87 -10.86 10.04 -13.78
N SER A 88 -11.62 10.69 -12.89
CA SER A 88 -11.36 10.66 -11.44
C SER A 88 -11.43 9.24 -10.87
N GLN A 89 -12.41 8.43 -11.30
CA GLN A 89 -12.52 7.04 -10.84
C GLN A 89 -11.30 6.23 -11.26
N PHE A 90 -10.90 6.32 -12.53
CA PHE A 90 -9.70 5.66 -13.04
C PHE A 90 -8.43 6.09 -12.30
N PHE A 91 -8.20 7.40 -12.12
CA PHE A 91 -7.04 7.92 -11.39
C PHE A 91 -7.02 7.48 -9.92
N ARG A 92 -8.19 7.32 -9.29
CA ARG A 92 -8.27 6.77 -7.93
C ARG A 92 -7.79 5.34 -7.89
N HIS A 93 -8.27 4.47 -8.79
CA HIS A 93 -7.80 3.08 -8.87
C HIS A 93 -6.29 3.00 -9.14
N MET A 94 -5.77 3.83 -10.05
CA MET A 94 -4.33 3.88 -10.37
C MET A 94 -3.49 4.32 -9.15
N THR A 95 -3.85 5.44 -8.51
CA THR A 95 -3.10 6.01 -7.39
C THR A 95 -3.13 5.09 -6.17
N THR A 96 -4.29 4.52 -5.86
CA THR A 96 -4.43 3.58 -4.73
C THR A 96 -3.65 2.29 -4.96
N SER A 97 -3.70 1.71 -6.17
CA SER A 97 -2.89 0.53 -6.52
C SER A 97 -1.39 0.81 -6.37
N PHE A 98 -0.93 1.97 -6.82
CA PHE A 98 0.46 2.38 -6.71
C PHE A 98 0.92 2.49 -5.24
N TRP A 99 0.13 3.17 -4.39
CA TRP A 99 0.43 3.27 -2.96
C TRP A 99 0.45 1.92 -2.27
N LEU A 100 -0.49 1.03 -2.59
CA LEU A 100 -0.59 -0.29 -2.00
C LEU A 100 0.61 -1.16 -2.41
N ALA A 101 0.99 -1.10 -3.68
CA ALA A 101 2.20 -1.75 -4.18
C ALA A 101 3.48 -1.20 -3.56
N LEU A 102 3.57 0.11 -3.34
CA LEU A 102 4.71 0.73 -2.67
C LEU A 102 4.86 0.22 -1.23
N ILE A 103 3.76 0.08 -0.48
CA ILE A 103 3.76 -0.50 0.87
C ILE A 103 4.21 -1.96 0.84
N LEU A 104 3.70 -2.77 -0.09
CA LEU A 104 4.10 -4.18 -0.25
C LEU A 104 5.57 -4.35 -0.67
N THR A 105 6.07 -3.46 -1.52
CA THR A 105 7.46 -3.50 -2.01
C THR A 105 8.42 -2.88 -1.00
N PHE A 106 7.94 -2.05 -0.06
CA PHE A 106 8.76 -1.36 0.94
C PHE A 106 9.82 -2.25 1.64
N PRO A 107 9.52 -3.46 2.16
CA PRO A 107 10.54 -4.31 2.77
C PRO A 107 11.65 -4.70 1.78
N TYR A 108 11.31 -4.95 0.52
CA TYR A 108 12.28 -5.24 -0.54
C TYR A 108 13.12 -4.00 -0.89
N LEU A 109 12.49 -2.83 -1.02
CA LEU A 109 13.18 -1.57 -1.29
C LEU A 109 14.15 -1.20 -0.16
N ALA A 110 13.72 -1.36 1.10
CA ALA A 110 14.54 -1.10 2.26
C ALA A 110 15.75 -2.05 2.31
N PHE A 111 15.56 -3.34 1.98
CA PHE A 111 16.65 -4.30 1.88
C PHE A 111 17.65 -3.94 0.78
N GLU A 112 17.18 -3.61 -0.42
CA GLU A 112 18.05 -3.25 -1.55
C GLU A 112 18.81 -1.94 -1.26
N LEU A 113 18.16 -0.97 -0.62
CA LEU A 113 18.78 0.28 -0.15
C LEU A 113 19.83 0.02 0.92
N TRP A 114 19.54 -0.85 1.90
CA TRP A 114 20.50 -1.22 2.94
C TRP A 114 21.73 -1.93 2.36
N ARG A 115 21.53 -2.81 1.37
CA ARG A 115 22.64 -3.49 0.68
C ARG A 115 23.57 -2.52 -0.03
N PHE A 116 23.05 -1.39 -0.52
CA PHE A 116 23.86 -0.33 -1.12
C PHE A 116 24.60 0.51 -0.06
N ILE A 117 23.95 0.81 1.07
CA ILE A 117 24.52 1.66 2.14
C ILE A 117 25.56 0.90 3.01
N SER A 118 25.32 -0.38 3.34
CA SER A 118 26.20 -1.13 4.24
C SER A 118 27.67 -1.19 3.82
N PRO A 119 28.04 -1.41 2.54
CA PRO A 119 29.44 -1.41 2.13
C PRO A 119 30.08 -0.02 2.19
N ALA A 120 29.31 1.07 2.18
CA ALA A 120 29.83 2.42 2.33
C ALA A 120 30.04 2.83 3.80
N LEU A 121 29.33 2.20 4.76
CA LEU A 121 29.35 2.56 6.18
C LEU A 121 30.22 1.63 7.05
N TYR A 122 30.32 0.35 6.72
CA TYR A 122 31.03 -0.66 7.52
C TYR A 122 32.31 -1.20 6.84
N ALA A 123 32.77 -0.55 5.77
CA ALA A 123 34.07 -0.86 5.19
C ALA A 123 35.19 -0.27 6.06
N ASP A 124 35.63 -1.06 7.05
CA ASP A 124 36.97 -1.02 7.63
C ASP A 124 37.85 -2.12 7.00
#